data_AF-A0A310SIL7-F1
#
_entry.id   AF-A0A310SIL7-F1
#
_cell.length_a   1.000
_cell.length_b   1.000
_cell.length_c   1.000
_cell.angle_alpha   90.00
_cell.angle_beta   90.00
_cell.angle_gamma   90.00
#
_symmetry.space_group_name_H-M   'P 1'
#
loop_
_entity.id
_entity.type
_entity.pdbx_description
1 polymer ?
#
loop_
_entity_poly.entity_id
_entity_poly.type
_entity_poly.pdbx_seq_one_letter_code
_entity_poly.pdbx_strand_id
1 'polypeptide(L)'
;MASSETGGVKAMSIYGRVVRERERLIGMTVEERAWRAKFVKSQILSPEEPIIPKNYYKYFNNPIRRFFMAPVLKFEGLLTPFMGSKCAYVTRNTIVGVCAIISVLHIAYYYYRYNTATWVRKACWIPIRVPFFERPGCTNNNGLVRPKQFATLGFENSVL
;
A
#
# COMPACT_ATOMS: atom_id res chain seq x y z
N MET A 1 47.26 22.15 -3.74
CA MET A 1 46.09 22.57 -4.55
C MET A 1 44.88 22.56 -3.62
N ALA A 2 44.20 23.69 -3.45
CA ALA A 2 43.03 23.76 -2.58
C ALA A 2 41.86 23.01 -3.24
N SER A 3 41.29 22.02 -2.55
CA SER A 3 40.06 21.34 -2.97
C SER A 3 38.88 22.29 -2.72
N SER A 4 37.93 22.37 -3.65
CA SER A 4 36.68 23.11 -3.40
C SER A 4 35.89 22.40 -2.30
N GLU A 5 35.18 23.16 -1.46
CA GLU A 5 34.40 22.66 -0.31
C GLU A 5 33.39 21.55 -0.67
N THR A 6 33.02 21.47 -1.94
CA THR A 6 32.04 20.52 -2.48
C THR A 6 32.59 19.61 -3.59
N GLY A 7 33.91 19.50 -3.71
CA GLY A 7 34.54 18.58 -4.68
C GLY A 7 34.19 18.89 -6.14
N GLY A 8 34.00 20.16 -6.49
CA GLY A 8 33.61 20.61 -7.83
C GLY A 8 32.11 20.51 -8.14
N VAL A 9 31.29 20.00 -7.21
CA VAL A 9 29.83 19.95 -7.38
C VAL A 9 29.21 21.20 -6.75
N LYS A 10 28.26 21.85 -7.43
CA LYS A 10 27.56 23.00 -6.83
C LYS A 10 26.76 22.52 -5.61
N ALA A 11 26.88 23.18 -4.46
CA ALA A 11 26.18 22.85 -3.19
C ALA A 11 24.63 22.99 -3.26
N MET A 12 24.08 23.17 -4.45
CA MET A 12 22.67 23.48 -4.70
C MET A 12 22.08 22.43 -5.64
N SER A 13 20.75 22.24 -5.58
CA SER A 13 20.08 21.28 -6.44
C SER A 13 20.34 21.59 -7.93
N ILE A 14 20.58 20.56 -8.74
CA ILE A 14 20.79 20.66 -10.20
C ILE A 14 19.64 21.43 -10.87
N TYR A 15 18.45 21.27 -10.30
CA TYR A 15 17.24 21.87 -10.81
C TYR A 15 17.13 23.38 -10.52
N GLY A 16 17.83 23.88 -9.50
CA GLY A 16 17.88 25.30 -9.14
C GLY A 16 16.56 25.87 -8.61
N ARG A 17 16.51 27.20 -8.52
CA ARG A 17 15.34 27.99 -8.07
C ARG A 17 14.12 27.77 -8.98
N VAL A 18 14.34 27.78 -10.29
CA VAL A 18 13.31 27.73 -11.34
C VAL A 18 12.48 26.43 -11.41
N VAL A 19 12.73 25.45 -10.53
CA VAL A 19 11.84 24.30 -10.33
C VAL A 19 10.44 24.75 -9.94
N ARG A 20 10.37 25.70 -9.01
CA ARG A 20 9.10 26.18 -8.47
C ARG A 20 8.42 27.07 -9.50
N GLU A 21 7.16 26.78 -9.79
CA GLU A 21 6.37 27.54 -10.77
C GLU A 21 6.22 29.01 -10.36
N ARG A 22 6.07 29.27 -9.06
CA ARG A 22 6.03 30.65 -8.52
C ARG A 22 7.27 31.47 -8.85
N GLU A 23 8.44 30.85 -8.80
CA GLU A 23 9.70 31.56 -9.07
C GLU A 23 9.87 31.84 -10.56
N ARG A 24 9.28 31.01 -11.42
CA ARG A 24 9.19 31.28 -12.86
C ARG A 24 8.26 32.46 -13.17
N LEU A 25 7.17 32.59 -12.42
CA LEU A 25 6.20 33.69 -12.57
C LEU A 25 6.77 35.06 -12.15
N ILE A 26 7.67 35.09 -11.17
CA ILE A 26 8.37 36.32 -10.75
C ILE A 26 9.33 36.82 -11.84
N GLY A 27 9.76 35.93 -12.74
CA GLY A 27 10.66 36.24 -13.85
C GLY A 27 11.96 35.42 -13.78
N MET A 28 12.50 35.10 -14.95
CA MET A 28 13.77 34.38 -15.12
C MET A 28 14.79 35.23 -15.84
N THR A 29 16.05 35.15 -15.40
CA THR A 29 17.17 35.74 -16.14
C THR A 29 17.40 34.98 -17.45
N VAL A 30 18.14 35.60 -18.39
CA VAL A 30 18.46 34.97 -19.69
C VAL A 30 19.28 33.69 -19.48
N GLU A 31 20.20 33.70 -18.52
CA GLU A 31 21.02 32.55 -18.17
C GLU A 31 20.19 31.39 -17.60
N GLU A 32 19.27 31.70 -16.67
CA GLU A 32 18.35 30.71 -16.09
C GLU A 32 17.43 30.10 -17.15
N ARG A 33 16.98 30.90 -18.13
CA ARG A 33 16.17 30.41 -19.25
C ARG A 33 16.95 29.46 -20.14
N ALA A 34 18.20 29.79 -20.46
CA ALA A 34 19.09 28.93 -21.24
C ALA A 34 19.39 27.61 -20.49
N TRP A 35 19.65 27.68 -19.18
CA TRP A 35 19.82 26.50 -18.33
C TRP A 35 18.57 25.65 -18.29
N ARG A 36 17.39 26.26 -18.09
CA ARG A 36 16.12 25.55 -18.06
C ARG A 36 15.81 24.87 -19.38
N ALA A 37 16.11 25.49 -20.51
CA ALA A 37 15.97 24.88 -21.83
C ALA A 37 16.84 23.62 -21.97
N LYS A 38 18.11 23.67 -21.53
CA LYS A 38 18.99 22.50 -21.48
C LYS A 38 18.42 21.40 -20.56
N PHE A 39 17.92 21.79 -19.40
CA PHE A 39 17.32 20.86 -18.44
C PHE A 39 16.01 20.24 -18.97
N VAL A 40 15.13 20.99 -19.63
CA VAL A 40 13.94 20.41 -20.32
C VAL A 40 14.40 19.40 -21.36
N LYS A 41 15.39 19.77 -22.18
CA LYS A 41 15.90 18.90 -23.24
C LYS A 41 16.51 17.61 -22.69
N SER A 42 17.16 17.64 -21.52
CA SER A 42 17.71 16.44 -20.89
C SER A 42 16.65 15.51 -20.30
N GLN A 43 15.41 15.97 -20.11
CA GLN A 43 14.30 15.10 -19.71
C GLN A 43 13.69 14.32 -20.89
N ILE A 44 14.06 14.66 -22.13
CA ILE A 44 13.61 13.93 -23.31
C ILE A 44 14.43 12.65 -23.37
N LEU A 45 13.76 11.53 -23.09
CA LEU A 45 14.37 10.20 -23.15
C LEU A 45 14.66 9.82 -24.61
N SER A 46 15.66 8.98 -24.81
CA SER A 46 15.90 8.39 -26.13
C SER A 46 14.69 7.52 -26.53
N PRO A 47 14.36 7.43 -27.84
CA PRO A 47 13.21 6.65 -28.29
C PRO A 47 13.38 5.14 -28.06
N GLU A 48 14.62 4.67 -27.86
CA GLU A 48 14.94 3.26 -27.64
C GLU A 48 14.79 2.82 -26.18
N GLU A 49 14.71 3.78 -25.26
CA GLU A 49 14.52 3.51 -23.84
C GLU A 49 13.02 3.47 -23.48
N PRO A 50 12.59 2.55 -22.60
CA PRO A 50 13.38 1.65 -21.74
C PRO A 50 13.78 0.32 -22.42
N ILE A 51 15.06 -0.04 -22.33
CA ILE A 51 15.57 -1.32 -22.82
C ILE A 51 15.33 -2.39 -21.74
N ILE A 52 14.32 -3.24 -21.93
CA ILE A 52 14.07 -4.38 -21.05
C ILE A 52 14.80 -5.59 -21.64
N PRO A 53 15.84 -6.13 -20.97
CA PRO A 53 16.60 -7.24 -21.53
C PRO A 53 15.73 -8.49 -21.64
N LYS A 54 16.02 -9.33 -22.64
CA LYS A 54 15.32 -10.59 -22.84
C LYS A 54 15.39 -11.43 -21.56
N ASN A 55 14.25 -11.97 -21.14
CA ASN A 55 14.09 -12.77 -19.92
C ASN A 55 14.29 -12.03 -18.58
N TYR A 56 14.39 -10.69 -18.55
CA TYR A 56 14.53 -9.93 -17.31
C TYR A 56 13.56 -10.40 -16.20
N TYR A 57 12.26 -10.42 -16.50
CA TYR A 57 11.22 -10.83 -15.56
C TYR A 57 11.24 -12.32 -15.18
N LYS A 58 11.84 -13.18 -16.02
CA LYS A 58 11.97 -14.60 -15.75
C LYS A 58 13.03 -14.85 -14.67
N TYR A 59 14.14 -14.11 -14.73
CA TYR A 59 15.23 -14.21 -13.75
C TYR A 59 14.96 -13.41 -12.49
N PHE A 60 14.29 -12.24 -12.61
CA PHE A 60 13.93 -11.42 -11.47
C PHE A 60 12.93 -12.11 -10.52
N ASN A 61 12.02 -12.94 -11.06
CA ASN A 61 10.98 -13.59 -10.26
C ASN A 61 11.27 -15.07 -10.00
N ASN A 62 11.16 -15.46 -8.73
CA ASN A 62 11.20 -16.85 -8.29
C ASN A 62 10.13 -17.71 -9.00
N PRO A 63 10.39 -19.02 -9.24
CA PRO A 63 9.45 -19.90 -9.95
C PRO A 63 8.08 -20.00 -9.26
N ILE A 64 8.05 -20.04 -7.93
CA ILE A 64 6.81 -20.04 -7.13
C ILE A 64 6.00 -18.77 -7.41
N ARG A 65 6.66 -17.60 -7.40
CA ARG A 65 6.02 -16.33 -7.70
C ARG A 65 5.47 -16.30 -9.13
N ARG A 66 6.20 -16.85 -10.10
CA ARG A 66 5.73 -16.97 -11.49
C ARG A 66 4.48 -17.84 -11.60
N PHE A 67 4.41 -18.94 -10.86
CA PHE A 67 3.23 -19.82 -10.84
C PHE A 67 1.97 -19.07 -10.37
N PHE A 68 2.05 -18.39 -9.22
CA PHE A 68 0.92 -17.59 -8.71
C PHE A 68 0.58 -16.38 -9.59
N MET A 69 1.56 -15.78 -10.25
CA MET A 69 1.33 -14.64 -11.14
C MET A 69 0.76 -15.03 -12.51
N ALA A 70 0.97 -16.27 -12.96
CA ALA A 70 0.55 -16.75 -14.28
C ALA A 70 -0.94 -16.50 -14.61
N PRO A 71 -1.92 -16.85 -13.77
CA PRO A 71 -3.33 -16.59 -14.08
C PRO A 71 -3.63 -15.10 -14.16
N VAL A 72 -3.00 -14.29 -13.30
CA VAL A 72 -3.22 -12.85 -13.24
C VAL A 72 -2.60 -12.14 -14.45
N LEU A 73 -1.45 -12.62 -14.95
CA LEU A 73 -0.85 -12.13 -16.19
C LEU A 73 -1.68 -12.49 -17.42
N LYS A 74 -2.28 -13.68 -17.46
CA LYS A 74 -3.22 -14.05 -18.52
C LYS A 74 -4.44 -13.13 -18.52
N PHE A 75 -4.99 -12.83 -17.34
CA PHE A 75 -6.10 -11.88 -17.20
C PHE A 75 -5.74 -10.48 -17.70
N GLU A 76 -4.56 -9.97 -17.35
CA GLU A 76 -4.05 -8.70 -17.88
C GLU A 76 -3.94 -8.74 -19.41
N GLY A 77 -3.38 -9.81 -19.99
CA GLY A 77 -3.27 -9.98 -21.44
C GLY A 77 -4.61 -10.08 -22.18
N LEU A 78 -5.69 -10.45 -21.50
CA LEU A 78 -7.05 -10.41 -22.06
C LEU A 78 -7.63 -8.99 -22.04
N LEU A 79 -7.24 -8.16 -21.07
CA LEU A 79 -7.70 -6.78 -20.93
C LEU A 79 -6.90 -5.79 -21.79
N THR A 80 -5.61 -6.05 -22.02
CA THR A 80 -4.73 -5.17 -22.80
C THR A 80 -5.29 -4.71 -24.15
N PRO A 81 -5.96 -5.53 -24.99
CA PRO A 81 -6.49 -5.03 -26.27
C PRO A 81 -7.62 -4.01 -26.11
N PHE A 82 -8.35 -4.02 -24.99
CA PHE A 82 -9.52 -3.16 -24.80
C PHE A 82 -9.19 -1.82 -24.13
N MET A 83 -8.27 -1.82 -23.16
CA MET A 83 -7.99 -0.65 -22.32
C MET A 83 -6.54 -0.16 -22.39
N GLY A 84 -5.67 -0.86 -23.13
CA GLY A 84 -4.24 -0.57 -23.20
C GLY A 84 -3.45 -1.07 -21.99
N SER A 85 -2.13 -1.15 -22.14
CA SER A 85 -1.25 -1.81 -21.17
C SER A 85 -1.27 -1.16 -19.78
N LYS A 86 -1.24 0.17 -19.69
CA LYS A 86 -1.22 0.87 -18.39
C LYS A 86 -2.52 0.66 -17.60
N CYS A 87 -3.67 0.79 -18.26
CA CYS A 87 -4.96 0.62 -17.61
C CYS A 87 -5.22 -0.85 -17.26
N ALA A 88 -4.82 -1.80 -18.11
CA ALA A 88 -4.90 -3.23 -17.82
C ALA A 88 -4.08 -3.61 -16.58
N TYR A 89 -2.86 -3.06 -16.45
CA TYR A 89 -2.03 -3.26 -15.27
C TYR A 89 -2.67 -2.73 -13.97
N VAL A 90 -3.22 -1.49 -14.02
CA VAL A 90 -3.87 -0.88 -12.85
C VAL A 90 -5.12 -1.66 -12.45
N THR A 91 -5.98 -2.00 -13.41
CA THR A 91 -7.23 -2.74 -13.16
C THR A 91 -6.97 -4.14 -12.59
N ARG A 92 -5.99 -4.86 -13.15
CA ARG A 92 -5.52 -6.14 -12.61
C ARG A 92 -5.12 -6.01 -11.14
N ASN A 93 -4.30 -5.02 -10.81
CA ASN A 93 -3.80 -4.84 -9.44
C ASN A 93 -4.91 -4.44 -8.46
N THR A 94 -5.85 -3.58 -8.88
CA THR A 94 -6.98 -3.19 -8.03
C THR A 94 -7.92 -4.36 -7.78
N ILE A 95 -8.26 -5.13 -8.81
CA ILE A 95 -9.13 -6.32 -8.68
C ILE A 95 -8.50 -7.34 -7.74
N VAL A 96 -7.22 -7.69 -7.94
CA VAL A 96 -6.51 -8.63 -7.06
C VAL A 96 -6.46 -8.12 -5.63
N GLY A 97 -6.15 -6.83 -5.43
CA GLY A 97 -6.11 -6.22 -4.10
C GLY A 97 -7.47 -6.26 -3.39
N VAL A 98 -8.56 -5.93 -4.09
CA VAL A 98 -9.92 -5.95 -3.54
C VAL A 98 -10.34 -7.39 -3.21
N CYS A 99 -10.12 -8.35 -4.11
CA CYS A 99 -10.41 -9.76 -3.84
C CYS A 99 -9.61 -10.30 -2.65
N ALA A 100 -8.34 -9.91 -2.52
CA ALA A 100 -7.51 -10.27 -1.36
C ALA A 100 -8.06 -9.68 -0.06
N ILE A 101 -8.48 -8.41 -0.06
CA ILE A 101 -9.09 -7.78 1.12
C ILE A 101 -10.40 -8.47 1.50
N ILE A 102 -11.28 -8.71 0.54
CA ILE A 102 -12.57 -9.38 0.79
C ILE A 102 -12.35 -10.79 1.34
N SER A 103 -11.44 -11.56 0.75
CA SER A 103 -11.14 -12.92 1.23
C SER A 103 -10.56 -12.93 2.64
N VAL A 104 -9.62 -12.03 2.97
CA VAL A 104 -9.08 -11.89 4.33
C VAL A 104 -10.17 -11.51 5.33
N LEU A 105 -11.02 -10.54 5.00
CA LEU A 105 -12.15 -10.14 5.85
C LEU A 105 -13.13 -11.29 6.06
N HIS A 106 -13.44 -12.06 5.01
CA HIS A 106 -14.35 -13.19 5.10
C HIS A 106 -13.76 -14.33 5.94
N ILE A 107 -12.47 -14.65 5.76
CA ILE A 107 -11.74 -15.64 6.57
C ILE A 107 -11.74 -15.21 8.03
N ALA A 108 -11.42 -13.94 8.31
CA ALA A 108 -11.43 -13.40 9.66
C ALA A 108 -12.84 -13.48 10.28
N TYR A 109 -13.86 -13.02 9.56
CA TYR A 109 -15.25 -13.09 9.99
C TYR A 109 -15.68 -14.51 10.32
N TYR A 110 -15.43 -15.45 9.40
CA TYR A 110 -15.77 -16.86 9.57
C TYR A 110 -15.02 -17.45 10.77
N TYR A 111 -13.73 -17.17 10.88
CA TYR A 111 -12.91 -17.61 12.00
C TYR A 111 -13.50 -17.13 13.34
N TYR A 112 -13.75 -15.83 13.51
CA TYR A 112 -14.30 -15.32 14.77
C TYR A 112 -15.72 -15.79 15.06
N ARG A 113 -16.53 -16.06 14.02
CA ARG A 113 -17.91 -16.51 14.18
C ARG A 113 -18.01 -17.94 14.70
N TYR A 114 -17.16 -18.85 14.21
CA TYR A 114 -17.25 -20.29 14.51
C TYR A 114 -16.12 -20.81 15.41
N ASN A 115 -15.03 -20.06 15.57
CA ASN A 115 -13.93 -20.37 16.48
C ASN A 115 -13.98 -19.55 17.77
N THR A 116 -15.17 -19.40 18.36
CA THR A 116 -15.30 -18.83 19.71
C THR A 116 -14.68 -19.76 20.74
N ALA A 117 -14.03 -19.17 21.75
CA ALA A 117 -13.49 -19.90 22.88
C ALA A 117 -14.64 -20.37 23.78
N THR A 118 -14.62 -21.65 24.12
CA THR A 118 -15.51 -22.25 25.12
C THR A 118 -14.66 -22.93 26.19
N TRP A 119 -15.27 -23.29 27.31
CA TRP A 119 -14.59 -24.00 28.40
C TRP A 119 -14.07 -25.38 27.96
N VAL A 120 -14.66 -25.99 26.92
CA VAL A 120 -14.20 -27.25 26.31
C VAL A 120 -13.07 -27.03 25.28
N ARG A 121 -13.05 -25.88 24.58
CA ARG A 121 -12.12 -25.61 23.49
C ARG A 121 -11.50 -24.22 23.59
N LYS A 122 -10.18 -24.18 23.79
CA LYS A 122 -9.39 -22.94 23.73
C LYS A 122 -9.30 -22.44 22.30
N ALA A 123 -9.75 -21.21 22.04
CA ALA A 123 -9.46 -20.51 20.79
C ALA A 123 -8.09 -19.82 20.87
N CYS A 124 -7.40 -19.72 19.73
CA CYS A 124 -6.09 -19.08 19.69
C CYS A 124 -6.21 -17.56 19.88
N TRP A 125 -7.19 -16.94 19.22
CA TRP A 125 -7.49 -15.51 19.34
C TRP A 125 -8.83 -15.32 20.03
N ILE A 126 -8.83 -14.61 21.16
CA ILE A 126 -10.02 -14.40 22.00
C ILE A 126 -10.35 -12.91 22.00
N PRO A 127 -11.49 -12.49 21.42
CA PRO A 127 -11.89 -11.09 21.49
C PRO A 127 -12.32 -10.75 22.92
N ILE A 128 -11.49 -9.98 23.63
CA ILE A 128 -11.85 -9.43 24.93
C ILE A 128 -12.67 -8.17 24.68
N ARG A 129 -13.95 -8.18 25.04
CA ARG A 129 -14.80 -6.98 24.96
C ARG A 129 -14.52 -6.12 26.17
N VAL A 130 -13.82 -5.01 25.95
CA VAL A 130 -13.76 -3.94 26.95
C VAL A 130 -15.06 -3.13 26.89
N PRO A 131 -15.62 -2.70 28.03
CA PRO A 131 -16.76 -1.79 28.02
C PRO A 131 -16.37 -0.49 27.30
N PHE A 132 -17.34 0.11 26.61
CA PHE A 132 -17.14 1.39 25.94
C PHE A 132 -16.89 2.50 26.98
N PHE A 133 -15.95 3.40 26.69
CA PHE A 133 -15.69 4.56 27.55
C PHE A 133 -16.78 5.61 27.34
N GLU A 134 -17.63 5.82 28.34
CA GLU A 134 -18.71 6.80 28.29
C GLU A 134 -18.30 8.10 28.98
N ARG A 135 -18.68 9.23 28.38
CA ARG A 135 -18.41 10.57 28.94
C ARG A 135 -19.37 10.84 30.11
N PRO A 136 -18.96 11.52 31.19
CA PRO A 136 -19.86 11.86 32.28
C PRO A 136 -21.12 12.59 31.78
N GLY A 137 -22.31 12.12 32.19
CA GLY A 137 -23.60 12.77 31.91
C GLY A 137 -24.44 12.21 30.76
N CYS A 138 -23.96 11.21 30.01
CA CYS A 138 -24.83 10.45 29.11
C CYS A 138 -25.61 9.37 29.90
N THR A 139 -26.90 9.19 29.57
CA THR A 139 -27.88 8.40 30.36
C THR A 139 -28.09 6.98 29.85
N ASN A 140 -27.34 6.54 28.83
CA ASN A 140 -27.56 5.26 28.16
C ASN A 140 -26.69 4.14 28.75
N ASN A 141 -26.53 4.14 30.08
CA ASN A 141 -25.53 3.32 30.73
C ASN A 141 -26.22 2.09 31.31
N ASN A 142 -25.78 0.89 30.96
CA ASN A 142 -26.19 -0.34 31.65
C ASN A 142 -25.54 -0.47 33.05
N GLY A 143 -24.91 0.59 33.57
CA GLY A 143 -24.13 0.60 34.81
C GLY A 143 -22.82 -0.17 34.70
N LEU A 144 -22.08 -0.28 35.81
CA LEU A 144 -20.99 -1.25 35.95
C LEU A 144 -21.60 -2.65 35.94
N VAL A 145 -21.87 -3.18 34.74
CA VAL A 145 -22.26 -4.58 34.58
C VAL A 145 -21.06 -5.40 35.02
N ARG A 146 -21.21 -6.14 36.12
CA ARG A 146 -20.22 -7.14 36.54
C ARG A 146 -19.93 -7.98 35.30
N PRO A 147 -18.68 -8.03 34.80
CA PRO A 147 -18.41 -8.74 33.57
C PRO A 147 -18.73 -10.22 33.82
N LYS A 148 -19.91 -10.66 33.38
CA LYS A 148 -20.11 -12.07 33.04
C LYS A 148 -19.06 -12.29 31.97
N GLN A 149 -17.98 -13.03 32.22
CA GLN A 149 -17.12 -13.69 31.20
C GLN A 149 -15.62 -13.73 31.50
N PHE A 150 -15.03 -12.96 32.42
CA PHE A 150 -13.55 -12.88 32.44
C PHE A 150 -12.85 -14.21 32.81
N ALA A 151 -13.54 -15.15 33.49
CA ALA A 151 -12.92 -16.38 33.96
C ALA A 151 -13.61 -17.70 33.56
N THR A 152 -14.89 -17.72 33.15
CA THR A 152 -15.66 -18.98 33.07
C THR A 152 -15.79 -19.59 31.68
N LEU A 153 -15.41 -18.90 30.58
CA LEU A 153 -15.49 -19.44 29.20
C LEU A 153 -16.82 -20.17 28.86
N GLY A 154 -17.95 -19.76 29.47
CA GLY A 154 -19.26 -20.39 29.27
C GLY A 154 -19.56 -21.63 30.13
N PHE A 155 -18.77 -21.91 31.18
CA PHE A 155 -18.97 -23.03 32.12
C PHE A 155 -20.31 -22.98 32.87
N GLU A 156 -20.86 -21.78 33.07
CA GLU A 156 -22.16 -21.54 33.73
C GLU A 156 -23.37 -22.16 33.01
N ASN A 157 -23.22 -22.50 31.72
CA ASN A 157 -24.27 -23.16 30.93
C ASN A 157 -24.07 -24.69 30.84
N SER A 158 -23.18 -25.27 31.64
CA SER A 158 -22.99 -26.72 31.69
C SER A 158 -24.07 -27.39 32.55
N VAL A 159 -24.37 -28.67 32.25
CA VAL A 159 -25.49 -29.42 32.84
C VAL A 159 -25.11 -30.11 34.17
N LEU A 160 -23.98 -29.72 34.77
CA LEU A 160 -23.45 -30.29 36.03
C LEU A 160 -23.58 -29.29 37.18
#